data_AF-A0AAJ4KA43-F1
#
_entry.id   AF-A0AAJ4KA43-F1
#
_cell.length_a   1.000
_cell.length_b   1.000
_cell.length_c   1.000
_cell.angle_alpha   90.00
_cell.angle_beta   90.00
_cell.angle_gamma   90.00
#
_symmetry.space_group_name_H-M   'P 1'
#
loop_
_entity.id
_entity.type
_entity.pdbx_description
1 polymer ?
#
loop_
_entity_poly.entity_id
_entity_poly.type
_entity_poly.pdbx_seq_one_letter_code
_entity_poly.pdbx_strand_id
1 'polypeptide(L)'
;MKFKDLNVGDSFESKNYGIFIIEEILNSKNIIICFPDTGYRTTVQAGSIRSRSVKDSLKPTVYGIGVKGYELPSQVNGKMVKEYVCWKEMIRRVADERHLERFPTYRECSVCERWLYYPNFYHDIKSLHGYHDWYNCDKSHQYSLDKDILIPGNRIYSPHACQFVTATENSLDANRRRHNKHSKEAR
;
A
#
# COMPACT_ATOMS: atom_id res chain seq x y z
N MET A 1 -5.65 29.81 -26.25
CA MET A 1 -6.94 29.51 -25.60
C MET A 1 -6.83 29.89 -24.13
N LYS A 2 -7.66 30.84 -23.66
CA LYS A 2 -7.48 31.58 -22.41
C LYS A 2 -7.94 30.77 -21.20
N PHE A 3 -7.27 30.94 -20.07
CA PHE A 3 -7.57 30.39 -18.75
C PHE A 3 -8.94 30.81 -18.16
N LYS A 4 -9.77 31.54 -18.90
CA LYS A 4 -10.91 32.34 -18.40
C LYS A 4 -12.09 31.57 -17.81
N ASP A 5 -12.09 30.24 -17.89
CA ASP A 5 -13.27 29.42 -17.55
C ASP A 5 -13.09 28.62 -16.24
N LEU A 6 -12.07 28.94 -15.44
CA LEU A 6 -11.83 28.33 -14.13
C LEU A 6 -11.89 29.40 -13.04
N ASN A 7 -12.66 29.13 -11.99
CA ASN A 7 -12.81 30.01 -10.83
C ASN A 7 -12.48 29.28 -9.54
N VAL A 8 -12.08 30.05 -8.53
CA VAL A 8 -11.95 29.55 -7.16
C VAL A 8 -13.33 29.12 -6.66
N GLY A 9 -13.41 27.96 -6.02
CA GLY A 9 -14.66 27.33 -5.57
C GLY A 9 -15.27 26.34 -6.56
N ASP A 10 -14.82 26.32 -7.82
CA ASP A 10 -15.33 25.35 -8.80
C ASP A 10 -14.96 23.91 -8.40
N SER A 11 -15.93 23.00 -8.50
CA SER A 11 -15.74 21.58 -8.26
C SER A 11 -15.69 20.79 -9.57
N PHE A 12 -14.74 19.86 -9.68
CA PHE A 12 -14.57 18.99 -10.85
C PHE A 12 -14.39 17.53 -10.43
N GLU A 13 -14.84 16.62 -11.28
CA GLU A 13 -14.68 15.18 -11.06
C GLU A 13 -13.44 14.63 -11.78
N SER A 14 -12.51 14.04 -11.03
CA SER A 14 -11.40 13.25 -11.57
C SER A 14 -11.89 11.89 -12.10
N LYS A 15 -11.23 11.36 -13.13
CA LYS A 15 -11.56 10.04 -13.71
C LYS A 15 -11.68 8.91 -12.69
N ASN A 16 -10.75 8.83 -11.74
CA ASN A 16 -10.68 7.71 -10.78
C ASN A 16 -10.57 8.18 -9.32
N TYR A 17 -10.41 9.49 -9.09
CA TYR A 17 -10.00 10.02 -7.79
C TYR A 17 -11.10 10.80 -7.07
N GLY A 18 -12.29 10.92 -7.65
CA GLY A 18 -13.41 11.63 -7.02
C GLY A 18 -13.40 13.12 -7.32
N ILE A 19 -14.15 13.88 -6.52
CA ILE A 19 -14.32 15.32 -6.72
C ILE A 19 -13.15 16.07 -6.08
N PHE A 20 -12.67 17.11 -6.77
CA PHE A 20 -11.75 18.10 -6.22
C PHE A 20 -12.29 19.50 -6.43
N ILE A 21 -11.86 20.43 -5.58
CA ILE A 21 -12.27 21.84 -5.58
C ILE A 21 -11.05 22.70 -5.88
N ILE A 22 -11.22 23.74 -6.70
CA ILE A 22 -10.20 24.77 -6.91
C ILE A 22 -10.18 25.69 -5.70
N GLU A 23 -9.04 25.78 -5.01
CA GLU A 23 -8.86 26.67 -3.86
C GLU A 23 -8.13 27.96 -4.22
N GLU A 24 -7.15 27.89 -5.13
CA GLU A 24 -6.38 29.07 -5.55
C GLU A 24 -5.93 28.97 -7.00
N ILE A 25 -5.90 30.12 -7.68
CA ILE A 25 -5.44 30.26 -9.04
C ILE A 25 -4.30 31.29 -9.08
N LEU A 26 -3.08 30.83 -9.27
CA LEU A 26 -1.92 31.71 -9.48
C LEU A 26 -1.70 31.98 -10.96
N ASN A 27 -1.73 30.93 -11.77
CA ASN A 27 -1.68 31.00 -13.23
C ASN A 27 -2.10 29.65 -13.85
N SER A 28 -2.12 29.58 -15.19
CA SER A 28 -2.57 28.37 -15.91
C SER A 28 -1.79 27.08 -15.63
N LYS A 29 -0.58 27.18 -15.08
CA LYS A 29 0.27 26.04 -14.70
C LYS A 29 0.29 25.79 -13.19
N ASN A 30 -0.23 26.72 -12.39
CA ASN A 30 -0.18 26.69 -10.94
C ASN A 30 -1.58 27.00 -10.38
N ILE A 31 -2.39 25.94 -10.27
CA ILE A 31 -3.73 25.97 -9.68
C ILE A 31 -3.71 25.03 -8.48
N ILE A 32 -4.05 25.53 -7.30
CA ILE A 32 -4.12 24.72 -6.10
C ILE A 32 -5.52 24.15 -6.00
N ILE A 33 -5.60 22.83 -5.83
CA ILE A 33 -6.84 22.09 -5.67
C ILE A 33 -6.78 21.25 -4.41
N CYS A 34 -7.96 20.91 -3.88
CA CYS A 34 -8.12 20.00 -2.75
C CYS A 34 -9.11 18.89 -3.09
N PHE A 35 -8.81 17.64 -2.72
CA PHE A 35 -9.75 16.53 -2.66
C PHE A 35 -10.36 16.47 -1.27
N PRO A 36 -11.63 16.87 -1.06
CA PRO A 36 -12.21 16.96 0.28
C PRO A 36 -12.27 15.61 1.01
N ASP A 37 -12.47 14.51 0.27
CA ASP A 37 -12.59 13.15 0.84
C ASP A 37 -11.33 12.71 1.61
N THR A 38 -10.16 13.15 1.17
CA THR A 38 -8.86 12.77 1.77
C THR A 38 -8.09 13.95 2.37
N GLY A 39 -8.53 15.18 2.10
CA GLY A 39 -7.79 16.40 2.41
C GLY A 39 -6.55 16.61 1.54
N TYR A 40 -6.35 15.80 0.49
CA TYR A 40 -5.16 15.93 -0.35
C TYR A 40 -5.17 17.22 -1.16
N ARG A 41 -4.18 18.07 -0.90
CA ARG A 41 -3.95 19.34 -1.60
C ARG A 41 -2.76 19.22 -2.54
N THR A 42 -2.93 19.70 -3.77
CA THR A 42 -1.84 19.69 -4.76
C THR A 42 -1.96 20.82 -5.77
N THR A 43 -0.85 21.14 -6.42
CA THR A 43 -0.80 22.08 -7.54
C THR A 43 -0.92 21.35 -8.86
N VAL A 44 -1.77 21.83 -9.76
CA VAL A 44 -2.02 21.25 -11.08
C VAL A 44 -2.04 22.31 -12.18
N GLN A 45 -1.96 21.85 -13.42
CA GLN A 45 -2.14 22.70 -14.61
C GLN A 45 -3.60 22.66 -15.05
N ALA A 46 -4.07 23.75 -15.66
CA ALA A 46 -5.43 23.86 -16.18
C ALA A 46 -5.78 22.74 -17.19
N GLY A 47 -4.77 22.27 -17.95
CA GLY A 47 -4.93 21.16 -18.88
C GLY A 47 -5.29 19.83 -18.18
N SER A 48 -4.71 19.56 -17.01
CA SER A 48 -4.99 18.34 -16.22
C SER A 48 -6.39 18.35 -15.61
N ILE A 49 -6.88 19.53 -15.22
CA ILE A 49 -8.27 19.72 -14.78
C ILE A 49 -9.22 19.39 -15.94
N ARG A 50 -9.02 20.02 -17.10
CA ARG A 50 -9.87 19.81 -18.29
C ARG A 50 -9.84 18.37 -18.80
N SER A 51 -8.70 17.70 -18.74
CA SER A 51 -8.58 16.28 -19.13
C SER A 51 -9.05 15.32 -18.04
N ARG A 52 -9.45 15.83 -16.87
CA ARG A 52 -9.89 15.07 -15.68
C ARG A 52 -8.82 14.10 -15.16
N SER A 53 -7.55 14.37 -15.45
CA SER A 53 -6.42 13.47 -15.15
C SER A 53 -5.76 13.77 -13.80
N VAL A 54 -6.36 14.63 -12.98
CA VAL A 54 -5.84 14.98 -11.65
C VAL A 54 -5.98 13.78 -10.71
N LYS A 55 -4.94 13.49 -9.93
CA LYS A 55 -4.90 12.33 -9.04
C LYS A 55 -4.87 12.77 -7.59
N ASP A 56 -5.60 12.03 -6.77
CA ASP A 56 -5.49 12.09 -5.33
C ASP A 56 -4.45 11.07 -4.87
N SER A 57 -3.33 11.55 -4.33
CA SER A 57 -2.23 10.69 -3.87
C SER A 57 -2.49 10.05 -2.50
N LEU A 58 -3.50 10.52 -1.75
CA LEU A 58 -3.91 9.98 -0.47
C LEU A 58 -5.11 9.03 -0.58
N LYS A 59 -5.73 8.92 -1.77
CA LYS A 59 -6.80 7.94 -2.00
C LYS A 59 -6.28 6.49 -1.89
N PRO A 60 -6.96 5.60 -1.14
CA PRO A 60 -6.57 4.19 -0.99
C PRO A 60 -6.88 3.40 -2.27
N THR A 61 -5.95 3.42 -3.21
CA THR A 61 -6.13 2.81 -4.54
C THR A 61 -5.54 1.41 -4.65
N VAL A 62 -4.65 1.02 -3.74
CA VAL A 62 -3.98 -0.28 -3.79
C VAL A 62 -4.85 -1.31 -3.07
N TYR A 63 -5.54 -2.14 -3.86
CA TYR A 63 -6.55 -3.10 -3.38
C TYR A 63 -7.61 -2.46 -2.47
N GLY A 64 -7.96 -1.19 -2.73
CA GLY A 64 -9.02 -0.46 -2.02
C GLY A 64 -8.68 0.01 -0.61
N ILE A 65 -7.56 -0.44 -0.02
CA ILE A 65 -7.18 -0.06 1.36
C ILE A 65 -5.78 0.56 1.47
N GLY A 66 -4.89 0.30 0.51
CA GLY A 66 -3.51 0.77 0.55
C GLY A 66 -3.36 2.16 -0.06
N VAL A 67 -2.76 3.08 0.69
CA VAL A 67 -2.44 4.45 0.27
C VAL A 67 -0.97 4.53 -0.10
N LYS A 68 -0.69 4.82 -1.37
CA LYS A 68 0.68 4.93 -1.88
C LYS A 68 1.40 6.20 -1.40
N GLY A 69 0.68 7.31 -1.24
CA GLY A 69 1.29 8.61 -0.98
C GLY A 69 2.00 9.20 -2.21
N TYR A 70 2.74 10.29 -1.99
CA TYR A 70 3.42 11.08 -3.02
C TYR A 70 4.91 11.30 -2.73
N GLU A 71 5.38 10.93 -1.54
CA GLU A 71 6.71 11.21 -1.01
C GLU A 71 7.78 10.26 -1.56
N LEU A 72 7.37 9.03 -1.90
CA LEU A 72 8.29 7.96 -2.29
C LEU A 72 7.99 7.39 -3.68
N PRO A 73 9.03 7.04 -4.45
CA PRO A 73 8.84 6.38 -5.73
C PRO A 73 8.32 4.95 -5.51
N SER A 74 7.40 4.52 -6.37
CA SER A 74 7.05 3.10 -6.54
C SER A 74 7.84 2.42 -7.66
N GLN A 75 8.55 3.22 -8.47
CA GLN A 75 9.30 2.77 -9.63
C GLN A 75 10.52 3.67 -9.85
N VAL A 76 11.67 3.09 -10.16
CA VAL A 76 12.92 3.77 -10.51
C VAL A 76 13.48 3.11 -11.76
N ASN A 77 13.83 3.90 -12.78
CA ASN A 77 14.35 3.39 -14.07
C ASN A 77 13.50 2.27 -14.69
N GLY A 78 12.18 2.43 -14.66
CA GLY A 78 11.24 1.44 -15.21
C GLY A 78 11.04 0.18 -14.34
N LYS A 79 11.77 0.02 -13.23
CA LYS A 79 11.65 -1.13 -12.32
C LYS A 79 10.93 -0.75 -11.03
N MET A 80 10.03 -1.60 -10.56
CA MET A 80 9.35 -1.36 -9.27
C MET A 80 10.35 -1.41 -8.12
N VAL A 81 10.17 -0.51 -7.14
CA VAL A 81 10.95 -0.51 -5.90
C VAL A 81 10.60 -1.76 -5.09
N LYS A 82 11.62 -2.44 -4.55
CA LYS A 82 11.46 -3.77 -3.92
C LYS A 82 10.54 -3.72 -2.70
N GLU A 83 10.68 -2.66 -1.92
CA GLU A 83 9.85 -2.31 -0.76
C GLU A 83 8.39 -2.06 -1.16
N TYR A 84 8.16 -1.35 -2.27
CA TYR A 84 6.81 -1.14 -2.80
C TYR A 84 6.14 -2.46 -3.22
N VAL A 85 6.89 -3.36 -3.87
CA VAL A 85 6.38 -4.69 -4.23
C VAL A 85 6.03 -5.48 -2.98
N CYS A 86 6.89 -5.47 -1.96
CA CYS A 86 6.63 -6.15 -0.69
C CYS A 86 5.36 -5.62 -0.01
N TRP A 87 5.24 -4.31 0.11
CA TRP A 87 4.06 -3.64 0.66
C TRP A 87 2.78 -4.00 -0.10
N LYS A 88 2.82 -3.86 -1.43
CA LYS A 88 1.67 -4.18 -2.30
C LYS A 88 1.24 -5.64 -2.15
N GLU A 89 2.18 -6.58 -2.11
CA GLU A 89 1.86 -8.00 -1.94
C GLU A 89 1.34 -8.33 -0.54
N MET A 90 1.79 -7.62 0.50
CA MET A 90 1.22 -7.73 1.85
C MET A 90 -0.25 -7.27 1.85
N ILE A 91 -0.55 -6.11 1.27
CA ILE A 91 -1.94 -5.61 1.16
C ILE A 91 -2.80 -6.57 0.34
N ARG A 92 -2.28 -7.09 -0.79
CA ARG A 92 -3.00 -8.06 -1.64
C ARG A 92 -3.47 -9.27 -0.86
N ARG A 93 -2.63 -9.80 0.04
CA ARG A 93 -2.95 -11.02 0.81
C ARG A 93 -4.20 -10.86 1.66
N VAL A 94 -4.47 -9.66 2.17
CA VAL A 94 -5.59 -9.40 3.10
C VAL A 94 -6.80 -8.72 2.45
N ALA A 95 -6.67 -8.19 1.23
CA ALA A 95 -7.71 -7.35 0.63
C ALA A 95 -8.16 -7.77 -0.77
N ASP A 96 -7.35 -8.55 -1.52
CA ASP A 96 -7.74 -9.00 -2.86
C ASP A 96 -8.65 -10.22 -2.76
N GLU A 97 -9.93 -10.09 -3.13
CA GLU A 97 -10.92 -11.17 -3.00
C GLU A 97 -10.49 -12.45 -3.72
N ARG A 98 -9.88 -12.33 -4.90
CA ARG A 98 -9.34 -13.51 -5.63
C ARG A 98 -8.23 -14.21 -4.84
N HIS A 99 -7.40 -13.44 -4.13
CA HIS A 99 -6.41 -14.01 -3.23
C HIS A 99 -7.07 -14.69 -2.04
N LEU A 100 -8.06 -14.05 -1.42
CA LEU A 100 -8.76 -14.56 -0.24
C LEU A 100 -9.60 -15.81 -0.54
N GLU A 101 -10.14 -15.94 -1.74
CA GLU A 101 -10.77 -17.17 -2.24
C GLU A 101 -9.76 -18.31 -2.35
N ARG A 102 -8.58 -18.04 -2.93
CA ARG A 102 -7.52 -19.04 -3.11
C ARG A 102 -6.82 -19.41 -1.80
N PHE A 103 -6.68 -18.45 -0.88
CA PHE A 103 -5.96 -18.61 0.39
C PHE A 103 -6.81 -18.10 1.57
N PRO A 104 -7.87 -18.86 1.97
CA PRO A 104 -8.82 -18.42 2.98
C PRO A 104 -8.23 -18.13 4.36
N THR A 105 -7.04 -18.67 4.67
CA THR A 105 -6.32 -18.40 5.93
C THR A 105 -6.00 -16.92 6.14
N TYR A 106 -5.96 -16.12 5.07
CA TYR A 106 -5.73 -14.68 5.16
C TYR A 106 -7.00 -13.86 5.43
N ARG A 107 -8.21 -14.45 5.40
CA ARG A 107 -9.48 -13.70 5.63
C ARG A 107 -9.57 -13.09 7.02
N GLU A 108 -8.96 -13.74 7.99
CA GLU A 108 -8.89 -13.27 9.37
C GLU A 108 -7.60 -12.47 9.64
N CYS A 109 -6.78 -12.23 8.61
CA CYS A 109 -5.57 -11.42 8.72
C CYS A 109 -5.85 -9.96 8.34
N SER A 110 -5.08 -9.05 8.93
CA SER A 110 -5.18 -7.62 8.64
C SER A 110 -3.80 -6.96 8.64
N VAL A 111 -3.77 -5.67 8.33
CA VAL A 111 -2.56 -4.83 8.35
C VAL A 111 -2.86 -3.68 9.30
N CYS A 112 -1.90 -3.31 10.15
CA CYS A 112 -2.10 -2.16 11.04
C CYS A 112 -2.26 -0.87 10.23
N GLU A 113 -3.03 0.09 10.75
CA GLU A 113 -3.37 1.35 10.06
C GLU A 113 -2.12 2.08 9.55
N ARG A 114 -1.07 2.15 10.38
CA ARG A 114 0.22 2.75 10.02
C ARG A 114 0.80 2.17 8.72
N TRP A 115 0.71 0.86 8.52
CA TRP A 115 1.23 0.15 7.35
C TRP A 115 0.28 0.11 6.15
N LEU A 116 -0.94 0.64 6.28
CA LEU A 116 -1.77 0.96 5.11
C LEU A 116 -1.19 2.15 4.32
N TYR A 117 -0.31 2.95 4.94
CA TYR A 117 0.43 4.01 4.26
C TYR A 117 1.82 3.55 3.83
N TYR A 118 2.09 3.54 2.51
CA TYR A 118 3.35 3.03 1.96
C TYR A 118 4.60 3.74 2.53
N PRO A 119 4.66 5.07 2.68
CA PRO A 119 5.82 5.72 3.29
C PRO A 119 6.17 5.22 4.68
N ASN A 120 5.18 5.03 5.55
CA ASN A 120 5.42 4.47 6.88
C ASN A 120 6.00 3.05 6.79
N PHE A 121 5.39 2.18 5.99
CA PHE A 121 5.90 0.83 5.76
C PHE A 121 7.35 0.87 5.25
N TYR A 122 7.64 1.68 4.23
CA TYR A 122 8.97 1.81 3.64
C TYR A 122 10.05 2.17 4.66
N HIS A 123 9.74 3.04 5.62
CA HIS A 123 10.67 3.41 6.69
C HIS A 123 10.78 2.32 7.75
N ASP A 124 9.65 1.80 8.22
CA ASP A 124 9.62 0.81 9.30
C ASP A 124 10.32 -0.48 8.91
N ILE A 125 10.11 -0.99 7.68
CA ILE A 125 10.63 -2.31 7.30
C ILE A 125 12.15 -2.42 7.36
N LYS A 126 12.87 -1.30 7.26
CA LYS A 126 14.34 -1.26 7.29
C LYS A 126 14.92 -1.67 8.64
N SER A 127 14.12 -1.54 9.70
CA SER A 127 14.47 -1.94 11.07
C SER A 127 14.12 -3.39 11.39
N LEU A 128 13.39 -4.09 10.50
CA LEU A 128 12.97 -5.46 10.77
C LEU A 128 14.15 -6.43 10.67
N HIS A 129 14.11 -7.46 11.52
CA HIS A 129 15.00 -8.59 11.41
C HIS A 129 14.92 -9.21 10.01
N GLY A 130 16.07 -9.55 9.42
CA GLY A 130 16.19 -10.13 8.08
C GLY A 130 16.02 -9.14 6.91
N TYR A 131 15.78 -7.83 7.16
CA TYR A 131 15.60 -6.86 6.07
C TYR A 131 16.81 -6.80 5.13
N HIS A 132 18.03 -6.74 5.67
CA HIS A 132 19.23 -6.64 4.85
C HIS A 132 19.42 -7.88 3.97
N ASP A 133 19.18 -9.08 4.51
CA ASP A 133 19.28 -10.33 3.76
C ASP A 133 18.21 -10.42 2.67
N TRP A 134 16.97 -10.08 3.01
CA TRP A 134 15.89 -9.99 2.03
C TRP A 134 16.22 -8.95 0.95
N TYR A 135 16.69 -7.75 1.31
CA TYR A 135 16.93 -6.64 0.39
C TYR A 135 18.06 -6.93 -0.59
N ASN A 136 19.16 -7.52 -0.11
CA ASN A 136 20.32 -7.88 -0.93
C ASN A 136 20.15 -9.20 -1.71
N CYS A 137 19.04 -9.92 -1.50
CA CYS A 137 18.76 -11.15 -2.25
C CYS A 137 18.13 -10.85 -3.63
N ASP A 138 18.81 -11.24 -4.71
CA ASP A 138 18.27 -11.10 -6.07
C ASP A 138 17.12 -12.06 -6.38
N LYS A 139 16.95 -13.13 -5.58
CA LYS A 139 15.88 -14.10 -5.75
C LYS A 139 14.70 -13.74 -4.84
N SER A 140 13.70 -13.08 -5.42
CA SER A 140 12.50 -12.61 -4.72
C SER A 140 11.73 -13.68 -3.93
N HIS A 141 11.88 -14.96 -4.25
CA HIS A 141 11.17 -16.07 -3.61
C HIS A 141 11.89 -16.67 -2.40
N GLN A 142 13.13 -16.25 -2.10
CA GLN A 142 13.89 -16.83 -0.99
C GLN A 142 13.46 -16.33 0.38
N TYR A 143 12.81 -15.16 0.44
CA TYR A 143 12.43 -14.51 1.69
C TYR A 143 10.97 -14.08 1.65
N SER A 144 10.34 -14.03 2.82
CA SER A 144 8.97 -13.59 3.01
C SER A 144 8.88 -12.68 4.22
N LEU A 145 8.07 -11.62 4.11
CA LEU A 145 7.59 -10.88 5.28
C LEU A 145 6.56 -11.76 5.99
N ASP A 146 6.91 -12.21 7.18
CA ASP A 146 6.06 -13.03 8.04
C ASP A 146 5.59 -12.22 9.25
N LYS A 147 4.39 -12.50 9.76
CA LYS A 147 3.78 -11.78 10.90
C LYS A 147 3.53 -12.68 12.12
N ASP A 148 3.77 -13.97 11.99
CA ASP A 148 3.24 -14.98 12.90
C ASP A 148 4.34 -15.77 13.63
N ILE A 149 5.57 -15.81 13.09
CA ILE A 149 6.71 -16.53 13.67
C ILE A 149 7.15 -15.87 14.98
N LEU A 150 7.19 -14.53 15.01
CA LEU A 150 7.57 -13.79 16.21
C LEU A 150 6.48 -13.87 17.30
N ILE A 151 5.21 -13.86 16.88
CA ILE A 151 4.05 -13.89 17.78
C ILE A 151 3.11 -15.01 17.32
N PRO A 152 3.18 -16.21 17.92
CA PRO A 152 2.39 -17.36 17.51
C PRO A 152 0.89 -17.06 17.50
N GLY A 153 0.24 -17.32 16.36
CA GLY A 153 -1.21 -17.09 16.19
C GLY A 153 -1.60 -15.63 15.96
N ASN A 154 -0.64 -14.71 15.82
CA ASN A 154 -0.92 -13.36 15.37
C ASN A 154 -1.60 -13.37 13.99
N ARG A 155 -2.33 -12.30 13.70
CA ARG A 155 -3.07 -12.14 12.44
C ARG A 155 -2.83 -10.78 11.79
N ILE A 156 -2.05 -9.91 12.43
CA ILE A 156 -1.90 -8.52 12.02
C ILE A 156 -0.47 -8.26 11.55
N TYR A 157 -0.31 -7.85 10.30
CA TYR A 157 0.95 -7.30 9.80
C TYR A 157 1.23 -5.96 10.48
N SER A 158 2.36 -5.84 11.18
CA SER A 158 2.76 -4.62 11.90
C SER A 158 4.26 -4.60 12.19
N PRO A 159 4.88 -3.42 12.49
CA PRO A 159 6.30 -3.32 12.81
C PRO A 159 6.77 -4.23 13.94
N HIS A 160 5.89 -4.51 14.91
CA HIS A 160 6.25 -5.24 16.13
C HIS A 160 6.01 -6.75 16.04
N ALA A 161 5.27 -7.19 15.02
CA ALA A 161 4.98 -8.61 14.82
C ALA A 161 5.71 -9.21 13.62
N CYS A 162 6.19 -8.36 12.70
CA CYS A 162 6.76 -8.81 11.45
C CYS A 162 8.27 -8.92 11.43
N GLN A 163 8.75 -9.87 10.64
CA GLN A 163 10.16 -10.03 10.31
C GLN A 163 10.30 -10.67 8.92
N PHE A 164 11.46 -10.50 8.30
CA PHE A 164 11.81 -11.26 7.10
C PHE A 164 12.40 -12.60 7.51
N VAL A 165 11.86 -13.66 6.92
CA VAL A 165 12.31 -15.04 7.11
C VAL A 165 12.55 -15.69 5.76
N THR A 166 13.40 -16.71 5.75
CA THR A 166 13.60 -17.55 4.59
C THR A 166 12.33 -18.34 4.25
N ALA A 167 12.17 -18.71 2.99
CA ALA A 167 11.08 -19.57 2.54
C ALA A 167 11.06 -20.91 3.30
N THR A 168 12.23 -21.43 3.67
CA THR A 168 12.39 -22.65 4.47
C THR A 168 11.82 -22.47 5.87
N GLU A 169 12.21 -21.41 6.58
CA GLU A 169 11.69 -21.11 7.94
C GLU A 169 10.16 -20.95 7.93
N ASN A 170 9.64 -20.19 6.97
CA ASN A 170 8.20 -19.99 6.81
C ASN A 170 7.45 -21.32 6.55
N SER A 171 8.01 -22.19 5.71
CA SER A 171 7.40 -23.48 5.40
C SER A 171 7.41 -24.44 6.60
N LEU A 172 8.51 -24.47 7.35
CA LEU A 172 8.65 -25.31 8.54
C LEU A 172 7.65 -24.92 9.62
N ASP A 173 7.52 -23.62 9.88
CA ASP A 173 6.57 -23.11 10.85
C ASP A 173 5.10 -23.35 10.40
N ALA A 174 4.77 -23.12 9.12
CA ALA A 174 3.44 -23.40 8.59
C ALA A 174 3.05 -24.88 8.77
N ASN A 175 3.99 -25.81 8.53
CA ASN A 175 3.77 -27.24 8.74
C ASN A 175 3.55 -27.58 10.23
N ARG A 176 4.34 -26.98 11.13
CA ARG A 176 4.18 -27.14 12.59
C ARG A 176 2.79 -26.71 13.05
N ARG A 177 2.28 -25.58 12.57
CA ARG A 177 0.95 -25.07 12.93
C ARG A 177 -0.17 -26.00 12.47
N ARG A 178 -0.06 -26.52 11.23
CA ARG A 178 -1.02 -27.50 10.70
C ARG A 178 -1.05 -28.76 11.56
N HIS A 179 0.11 -29.30 11.92
CA HIS A 179 0.19 -30.47 12.79
C HIS A 179 -0.51 -30.23 14.14
N ASN A 180 -0.18 -29.11 14.80
CA ASN A 180 -0.76 -28.77 16.10
C ASN A 180 -2.28 -28.55 16.07
N LYS A 181 -2.83 -28.04 14.96
CA LYS A 181 -4.28 -27.88 14.78
C LYS A 181 -4.99 -29.24 14.73
N HIS A 182 -4.48 -30.17 13.91
CA HIS A 182 -5.04 -31.53 13.80
C HIS A 182 -4.97 -32.28 15.14
N SER A 183 -3.87 -32.12 15.90
CA SER A 183 -3.73 -32.77 17.21
C SER A 183 -4.71 -32.24 18.27
N LYS A 184 -5.19 -31.00 18.15
CA LYS A 184 -6.19 -30.42 19.06
C LYS A 184 -7.62 -30.80 18.69
N GLU A 185 -7.91 -31.00 17.40
CA GLU A 185 -9.24 -31.41 16.90
C GLU A 185 -9.49 -32.93 17.08
N ALA A 186 -8.44 -33.72 17.28
CA ALA A 186 -8.51 -35.17 17.50
C ALA A 186 -8.63 -35.60 18.99
N ARG A 187 -8.77 -34.65 19.91
CA ARG A 187 -8.97 -34.87 21.35
C ARG A 187 -10.33 -34.35 21.77
#